data_AF-A0A1G2ZUQ1-F1
#
_entry.id   AF-A0A1G2ZUQ1-F1
#
_cell.length_a   1.000
_cell.length_b   1.000
_cell.length_c   1.000
_cell.angle_alpha   90.00
_cell.angle_beta   90.00
_cell.angle_gamma   90.00
#
_symmetry.space_group_name_H-M   'P 1'
#
loop_
_entity.id
_entity.type
_entity.pdbx_description
1 polymer ?
#
loop_
_entity_poly.entity_id
_entity_poly.type
_entity_poly.pdbx_seq_one_letter_code
_entity_poly.pdbx_strand_id
1 'polypeptide(L)'
;MPITKELENIRKFESVGFTHDQAEVLTETLEQSHVNGQQNLKDFLNIKFNEMDVKFNAMDVKFNTLRNDVNAIIKDFRSDVDVKFKDLRNEMDFRFLETRNEIVNLEFRIRASHTDLLMKIFAIVAGCTTIAVAVAKLF
;
A
#
# COMPACT_ATOMS: atom_id res chain seq x y z
N MET A 1 26.83 55.75 1.66
CA MET A 1 25.79 56.54 0.97
C MET A 1 26.44 57.45 -0.04
N PRO A 2 25.81 57.74 -1.19
CA PRO A 2 26.33 58.80 -2.02
C PRO A 2 25.99 60.10 -1.27
N ILE A 3 27.02 60.76 -0.73
CA ILE A 3 26.95 62.05 0.00
C ILE A 3 26.01 63.05 -0.71
N THR A 4 25.85 62.90 -2.03
CA THR A 4 24.96 63.70 -2.87
C THR A 4 23.48 63.65 -2.50
N LYS A 5 22.92 62.50 -2.06
CA LYS A 5 21.46 62.39 -1.77
C LYS A 5 21.09 62.98 -0.41
N GLU A 6 21.91 62.72 0.60
CA GLU A 6 21.76 63.30 1.93
C GLU A 6 21.89 64.82 1.86
N LEU A 7 22.90 65.33 1.15
CA LEU A 7 23.05 66.77 0.89
C LEU A 7 21.87 67.36 0.08
N GLU A 8 21.30 66.60 -0.86
CA GLU A 8 20.10 67.00 -1.61
C GLU A 8 18.88 67.12 -0.69
N ASN A 9 18.72 66.20 0.24
CA ASN A 9 17.63 66.18 1.20
C ASN A 9 17.74 67.38 2.17
N ILE A 10 18.94 67.64 2.69
CA ILE A 10 19.22 68.81 3.54
C ILE A 10 18.88 70.10 2.79
N ARG A 11 19.39 70.28 1.56
CA ARG A 11 19.10 71.46 0.73
C ARG A 11 17.62 71.63 0.41
N LYS A 12 16.86 70.54 0.24
CA LYS A 12 15.40 70.60 0.07
C LYS A 12 14.72 71.16 1.31
N PHE A 13 15.10 70.72 2.51
CA PHE A 13 14.55 71.25 3.75
C PHE A 13 14.93 72.72 3.97
N GLU A 14 16.18 73.10 3.68
CA GLU A 14 16.61 74.51 3.72
C GLU A 14 15.78 75.38 2.77
N SER A 15 15.46 74.88 1.57
CA SER A 15 14.67 75.63 0.57
C SER A 15 13.23 75.93 1.00
N VAL A 16 12.71 75.21 2.00
CA VAL A 16 11.36 75.43 2.56
C VAL A 16 11.39 76.09 3.94
N GLY A 17 12.54 76.64 4.36
CA GLY A 17 12.65 77.52 5.51
C GLY A 17 13.21 76.88 6.79
N PHE A 18 13.71 75.65 6.75
CA PHE A 18 14.45 75.07 7.87
C PHE A 18 15.88 75.64 7.94
N THR A 19 16.42 75.80 9.16
CA THR A 19 17.87 76.07 9.31
C THR A 19 18.68 74.84 8.93
N HIS A 20 19.97 75.03 8.65
CA HIS A 20 20.88 73.91 8.33
C HIS A 20 20.83 72.82 9.40
N ASP A 21 20.98 73.19 10.68
CA ASP A 21 20.95 72.26 11.80
C ASP A 21 19.60 71.50 11.89
N GLN A 22 18.48 72.18 11.63
CA GLN A 22 17.17 71.52 11.62
C GLN A 22 17.04 70.54 10.45
N ALA A 23 17.52 70.93 9.26
CA ALA A 23 17.50 70.13 8.05
C ALA A 23 18.39 68.89 8.16
N GLU A 24 19.56 69.01 8.79
CA GLU A 24 20.48 67.91 9.07
C GLU A 24 19.85 66.89 10.02
N VAL A 25 19.36 67.32 11.18
CA VAL A 25 18.72 66.43 12.18
C VAL A 25 17.50 65.70 11.60
N LEU A 26 16.68 66.40 10.81
CA LEU A 26 15.52 65.78 10.14
C LEU A 26 15.95 64.75 9.09
N THR A 27 16.96 65.09 8.28
CA THR A 27 17.49 64.17 7.26
C THR A 27 18.06 62.92 7.90
N GLU A 28 18.92 63.07 8.92
CA GLU A 28 19.52 61.96 9.67
C GLU A 28 18.43 61.08 10.30
N THR A 29 17.45 61.67 10.97
CA THR A 29 16.34 60.94 11.60
C THR A 29 15.51 60.16 10.57
N LEU A 30 15.22 60.76 9.41
CA LEU A 30 14.47 60.12 8.34
C LEU A 30 15.26 58.97 7.71
N GLU A 31 16.55 59.15 7.45
CA GLU A 31 17.41 58.13 6.89
C GLU A 31 17.58 56.96 7.86
N GLN A 32 17.82 57.24 9.14
CA GLN A 32 17.89 56.23 10.19
C GLN A 32 16.57 55.46 10.31
N SER A 33 15.43 56.16 10.29
CA SER A 33 14.11 55.52 10.30
C SER A 33 13.90 54.61 9.08
N HIS A 34 14.34 55.05 7.90
CA HIS A 34 14.25 54.25 6.67
C HIS A 34 15.13 53.01 6.71
N VAL A 35 16.38 53.16 7.16
CA VAL A 35 17.33 52.03 7.35
C VAL A 35 16.79 51.04 8.36
N ASN A 36 16.30 51.53 9.51
CA ASN A 36 15.69 50.69 10.54
C ASN A 36 14.46 49.94 9.99
N GLY A 37 13.60 50.61 9.21
CA GLY A 37 12.45 50.00 8.57
C GLY A 37 12.82 48.89 7.59
N GLN A 38 13.84 49.12 6.75
CA GLN A 38 14.36 48.10 5.82
C GLN A 38 14.96 46.90 6.57
N GLN A 39 15.70 47.15 7.64
CA GLN A 39 16.31 46.09 8.45
C GLN A 39 15.23 45.25 9.15
N ASN A 40 14.24 45.89 9.78
CA ASN A 40 13.11 45.20 10.40
C ASN A 40 12.34 44.33 9.40
N LEU A 41 12.11 44.83 8.18
CA LEU A 41 11.45 44.06 7.12
C LEU A 41 12.29 42.84 6.73
N LYS A 42 13.61 43.00 6.57
CA LYS A 42 14.52 41.90 6.24
C LYS A 42 14.49 40.83 7.33
N ASP A 43 14.52 41.22 8.59
CA ASP A 43 14.49 40.29 9.72
C ASP A 43 13.16 39.56 9.81
N PHE A 44 12.04 40.27 9.60
CA PHE A 44 10.71 39.66 9.52
C PHE A 44 10.63 38.62 8.39
N LEU A 45 11.12 38.96 7.19
CA LEU A 45 11.12 38.05 6.05
C LEU A 45 11.98 36.82 6.32
N ASN A 46 13.18 36.99 6.89
CA ASN A 46 14.05 35.87 7.27
C ASN A 46 13.35 34.92 8.24
N ILE A 47 12.67 35.45 9.26
CA ILE A 47 11.89 34.64 10.21
C ILE A 47 10.80 33.87 9.45
N LYS A 48 10.07 34.52 8.54
CA LYS A 48 9.00 33.86 7.77
C LYS A 48 9.51 32.79 6.81
N PHE A 49 10.65 33.01 6.16
CA PHE A 49 11.27 31.98 5.33
C PHE A 49 11.74 30.79 6.18
N ASN A 50 12.39 31.03 7.32
CA ASN A 50 12.79 29.96 8.24
C ASN A 50 11.60 29.15 8.77
N GLU A 51 10.50 29.83 9.16
CA GLU A 51 9.26 29.15 9.55
C GLU A 51 8.70 28.27 8.42
N MET A 52 8.82 28.74 7.17
CA MET A 52 8.37 28.01 5.99
C MET A 52 9.23 26.77 5.73
N ASP A 53 10.54 26.90 5.82
CA ASP A 53 11.48 25.77 5.69
C ASP A 53 11.22 24.70 6.74
N VAL A 54 10.98 25.09 7.99
CA VAL A 54 10.61 24.15 9.06
C VAL A 54 9.31 23.41 8.71
N LYS A 55 8.30 24.11 8.18
CA LYS A 55 7.04 23.48 7.75
C LYS A 55 7.22 22.54 6.57
N PHE A 56 8.04 22.89 5.59
CA PHE A 56 8.36 22.03 4.46
C PHE A 56 9.12 20.77 4.89
N ASN A 57 10.12 20.92 5.76
CA ASN A 57 10.85 19.78 6.32
C ASN A 57 9.93 18.85 7.12
N ALA A 58 9.03 19.41 7.94
CA ALA A 58 8.03 18.61 8.65
C ALA A 58 7.06 17.89 7.69
N MET A 59 6.74 18.51 6.55
CA MET A 59 5.92 17.89 5.51
C MET A 59 6.64 16.73 4.81
N ASP A 60 7.92 16.91 4.49
CA ASP A 60 8.75 15.85 3.89
C ASP A 60 8.86 14.62 4.81
N VAL A 61 9.08 14.84 6.11
CA VAL A 61 9.08 13.77 7.12
C VAL A 61 7.73 13.03 7.12
N LYS A 62 6.60 13.75 7.15
CA LYS A 62 5.27 13.12 7.11
C LYS A 62 5.05 12.31 5.83
N PHE A 63 5.51 12.82 4.69
CA PHE A 63 5.37 12.13 3.41
C PHE A 63 6.22 10.85 3.36
N ASN A 64 7.44 10.90 3.90
CA ASN A 64 8.31 9.72 4.01
C ASN A 64 7.72 8.67 4.97
N THR A 65 7.13 9.08 6.09
CA THR A 65 6.40 8.17 6.98
C THR A 65 5.23 7.52 6.25
N LEU A 66 4.37 8.30 5.58
CA LEU A 66 3.25 7.76 4.81
C LEU A 66 3.70 6.76 3.74
N ARG A 67 4.80 7.07 3.03
CA ARG A 67 5.38 6.17 2.03
C ARG A 67 5.80 4.83 2.66
N ASN A 68 6.44 4.88 3.83
CA ASN A 68 6.86 3.67 4.54
C ASN A 68 5.67 2.84 5.01
N ASP A 69 4.64 3.49 5.56
CA ASP A 69 3.41 2.82 6.01
C ASP A 69 2.70 2.11 4.83
N VAL A 70 2.59 2.79 3.69
CA VAL A 70 2.00 2.21 2.47
C VAL A 70 2.82 1.01 1.99
N ASN A 71 4.16 1.10 2.01
CA ASN A 71 5.01 -0.03 1.63
C ASN A 71 4.84 -1.24 2.55
N ALA A 72 4.69 -1.00 3.87
CA ALA A 72 4.43 -2.06 4.84
C ALA A 72 3.07 -2.73 4.57
N ILE A 73 2.01 -1.95 4.39
CA ILE A 73 0.67 -2.45 4.07
C ILE A 73 0.68 -3.31 2.81
N ILE A 74 1.34 -2.86 1.74
CA ILE A 74 1.43 -3.61 0.49
C ILE A 74 2.18 -4.94 0.69
N LYS A 75 3.25 -4.95 1.48
CA LYS A 75 4.02 -6.16 1.78
C LYS A 75 3.18 -7.15 2.56
N ASP A 76 2.48 -6.69 3.59
CA ASP A 76 1.63 -7.54 4.44
C ASP A 76 0.47 -8.13 3.63
N PHE A 77 -0.18 -7.31 2.80
CA PHE A 77 -1.23 -7.79 1.89
C PHE A 77 -0.74 -8.88 0.93
N ARG A 78 0.44 -8.68 0.31
CA ARG A 78 1.04 -9.71 -0.56
C ARG A 78 1.29 -11.01 0.19
N SER A 79 1.84 -10.92 1.41
CA SER A 79 2.10 -12.09 2.24
C SER A 79 0.82 -12.84 2.60
N ASP A 80 -0.24 -12.14 2.98
CA ASP A 80 -1.54 -12.74 3.31
C ASP A 80 -2.16 -13.44 2.09
N VAL A 81 -2.08 -12.80 0.91
CA VAL A 81 -2.55 -13.38 -0.35
C VAL A 81 -1.76 -14.64 -0.72
N ASP A 82 -0.43 -14.61 -0.60
CA ASP A 82 0.43 -15.77 -0.89
C ASP A 82 0.10 -16.97 0.01
N VAL A 83 -0.13 -16.72 1.31
CA VAL A 83 -0.54 -17.76 2.26
C VAL A 83 -1.91 -18.33 1.88
N LYS A 84 -2.90 -17.47 1.63
CA LYS A 84 -4.25 -17.91 1.22
C LYS A 84 -4.24 -18.73 -0.07
N PHE A 85 -3.45 -18.33 -1.07
CA PHE A 85 -3.32 -19.11 -2.31
C PHE A 85 -2.63 -20.46 -2.08
N LYS A 86 -1.63 -20.52 -1.20
CA LYS A 86 -0.97 -21.78 -0.84
C LYS A 86 -1.95 -22.71 -0.12
N ASP A 87 -2.73 -22.19 0.83
CA ASP A 87 -3.72 -22.97 1.57
C ASP A 87 -4.83 -23.49 0.65
N LEU A 88 -5.35 -22.64 -0.25
CA LEU A 88 -6.30 -23.05 -1.28
C LEU A 88 -5.76 -24.16 -2.19
N ARG A 89 -4.49 -24.10 -2.57
CA ARG A 89 -3.85 -25.15 -3.36
C ARG A 89 -3.78 -26.46 -2.59
N ASN A 90 -3.33 -26.42 -1.34
CA ASN A 90 -3.21 -27.61 -0.50
C ASN A 90 -4.58 -28.27 -0.26
N GLU A 91 -5.62 -27.47 0.00
CA GLU A 91 -6.99 -27.95 0.17
C GLU A 91 -7.49 -28.62 -1.11
N MET A 92 -7.24 -28.01 -2.27
CA MET A 92 -7.61 -28.58 -3.56
C MET A 92 -6.90 -29.92 -3.82
N ASP A 93 -5.59 -30.00 -3.55
CA ASP A 93 -4.81 -31.23 -3.67
C ASP A 93 -5.35 -32.33 -2.75
N PHE A 94 -5.70 -31.98 -1.51
CA PHE A 94 -6.32 -32.90 -0.55
C PHE A 94 -7.65 -33.45 -1.05
N ARG A 95 -8.56 -32.57 -1.51
CA ARG A 95 -9.87 -32.98 -2.04
C ARG A 95 -9.76 -33.84 -3.29
N PHE A 96 -8.79 -33.57 -4.17
CA PHE A 96 -8.53 -34.43 -5.32
C PHE A 96 -8.04 -35.81 -4.91
N LEU A 97 -7.16 -35.90 -3.90
CA LEU A 97 -6.68 -37.18 -3.37
C LEU A 97 -7.81 -37.98 -2.72
N GLU A 98 -8.65 -37.32 -1.91
CA GLU A 98 -9.84 -37.92 -1.30
C GLU A 98 -10.78 -38.47 -2.37
N THR A 99 -11.13 -37.66 -3.37
CA THR A 99 -12.00 -38.08 -4.48
C THR A 99 -11.41 -39.28 -5.23
N ARG A 100 -10.10 -39.30 -5.47
CA ARG A 100 -9.42 -40.42 -6.12
C ARG A 100 -9.53 -41.70 -5.28
N ASN A 101 -9.36 -41.60 -3.97
CA ASN A 101 -9.49 -42.74 -3.07
C ASN A 101 -10.93 -43.29 -3.03
N GLU A 102 -11.92 -42.41 -3.01
CA GLU A 102 -13.34 -42.79 -3.09
C GLU A 102 -13.65 -43.54 -4.39
N ILE A 103 -13.15 -43.06 -5.53
CA ILE A 103 -13.29 -43.73 -6.84
C ILE A 103 -12.67 -45.13 -6.80
N VAL A 104 -11.44 -45.27 -6.30
CA VAL A 104 -10.77 -46.59 -6.20
C VAL A 104 -11.56 -47.55 -5.30
N ASN A 105 -12.08 -47.05 -4.17
CA ASN A 105 -12.91 -47.86 -3.28
C ASN A 105 -14.22 -48.30 -3.96
N LEU A 106 -14.89 -47.39 -4.67
CA LEU A 106 -16.09 -47.72 -5.46
C LEU A 106 -15.78 -48.78 -6.53
N GLU A 107 -14.68 -48.65 -7.27
CA GLU A 107 -14.24 -49.65 -8.25
C GLU A 107 -14.04 -51.03 -7.61
N PHE A 108 -13.42 -51.10 -6.44
CA PHE A 108 -13.23 -52.34 -5.70
C PHE A 108 -14.57 -52.98 -5.31
N ARG A 109 -15.49 -52.18 -4.75
CA ARG A 109 -16.83 -52.64 -4.36
C ARG A 109 -17.63 -53.16 -5.56
N ILE A 110 -17.57 -52.47 -6.70
CA ILE A 110 -18.22 -52.90 -7.94
C ILE A 110 -17.66 -54.24 -8.40
N ARG A 111 -16.33 -54.41 -8.45
CA ARG A 111 -15.69 -55.68 -8.83
C ARG A 111 -16.08 -56.82 -7.90
N ALA A 112 -16.06 -56.59 -6.58
CA ALA A 112 -16.45 -57.60 -5.60
C ALA A 112 -17.92 -58.02 -5.81
N SER A 113 -18.83 -57.06 -6.00
CA SER A 113 -20.24 -57.34 -6.26
C SER A 113 -20.46 -58.07 -7.59
N HIS A 114 -19.73 -57.71 -8.65
CA HIS A 114 -19.82 -58.41 -9.93
C HIS A 114 -19.34 -59.86 -9.82
N THR A 115 -18.23 -60.11 -9.13
CA THR A 115 -17.71 -61.47 -8.91
C THR A 115 -18.69 -62.31 -8.08
N ASP A 116 -19.26 -61.74 -7.01
CA ASP A 116 -20.29 -62.41 -6.21
C ASP A 116 -21.52 -62.79 -7.05
N LEU A 117 -22.01 -61.85 -7.87
CA LEU A 117 -23.15 -62.11 -8.76
C LEU A 117 -22.84 -63.19 -9.79
N LEU A 118 -21.65 -63.16 -10.42
CA LEU A 118 -21.22 -64.17 -11.38
C LEU A 118 -21.14 -65.57 -10.74
N MET A 119 -20.60 -65.67 -9.52
CA MET A 119 -20.54 -66.94 -8.80
C MET A 119 -21.94 -67.49 -8.49
N LYS A 120 -22.88 -66.62 -8.09
CA LYS A 120 -24.28 -67.00 -7.87
C LYS A 120 -24.95 -67.51 -9.15
N ILE A 121 -24.76 -66.83 -10.28
CA ILE A 121 -25.29 -67.26 -11.58
C ILE A 121 -24.68 -68.61 -11.98
N PHE A 122 -23.36 -68.77 -11.85
CA PHE A 122 -22.68 -70.02 -12.19
C PHE A 122 -23.20 -71.20 -11.36
N ALA A 123 -23.39 -71.00 -10.04
CA ALA A 123 -23.95 -72.02 -9.16
C ALA A 123 -25.37 -72.46 -9.59
N ILE A 124 -26.22 -71.50 -10.00
CA ILE A 124 -27.57 -71.80 -10.51
C ILE A 124 -27.49 -72.60 -11.81
N VAL A 125 -26.68 -72.18 -12.78
CA VAL A 125 -26.53 -72.88 -14.08
C VAL A 125 -25.98 -74.29 -13.90
N ALA A 126 -24.96 -74.46 -13.05
CA ALA A 126 -24.39 -75.76 -12.71
C ALA A 126 -25.43 -76.69 -12.04
N GLY A 127 -26.28 -76.15 -11.17
CA GLY A 127 -27.40 -76.88 -10.57
C GLY A 127 -28.47 -77.31 -11.59
N CYS A 128 -28.89 -76.42 -12.47
CA CYS A 128 -29.88 -76.74 -13.51
C CYS A 128 -29.37 -77.81 -14.49
N THR A 129 -28.09 -77.73 -14.89
CA THR A 129 -27.48 -78.70 -15.82
C THR A 129 -27.35 -80.08 -15.18
N THR A 130 -26.97 -80.18 -13.91
CA THR A 130 -26.96 -81.47 -13.18
C THR A 130 -28.34 -82.10 -13.08
N ILE A 131 -29.38 -81.30 -12.79
CA ILE A 131 -30.76 -81.78 -12.78
C ILE A 131 -31.19 -82.27 -14.18
N ALA A 132 -30.90 -81.50 -15.22
CA ALA A 132 -31.26 -81.87 -16.60
C ALA A 132 -30.62 -83.19 -17.03
N VAL A 133 -29.34 -83.40 -16.71
CA VAL A 133 -28.62 -84.67 -16.99
C VAL A 133 -29.24 -85.84 -16.22
N ALA A 134 -29.61 -85.64 -14.95
CA ALA A 134 -30.25 -86.69 -14.16
C ALA A 134 -31.61 -87.10 -14.76
N VAL A 135 -32.43 -86.14 -15.19
CA VAL A 135 -33.71 -86.39 -15.86
C VAL A 135 -33.52 -87.13 -17.18
N ALA A 136 -32.53 -86.73 -18.00
CA ALA A 136 -32.24 -87.37 -19.28
C ALA A 136 -31.82 -88.86 -19.15
N LYS A 137 -31.34 -89.30 -17.99
CA LYS A 137 -31.00 -90.72 -17.73
C LYS A 137 -32.19 -91.56 -17.26
N LEU A 138 -33.31 -90.95 -16.90
CA LEU A 138 -34.51 -91.65 -16.42
C LEU A 138 -35.49 -92.05 -17.53
N PHE A 139 -35.28 -91.54 -18.75
CA PHE A 139 -36.04 -91.88 -19.97
C PHE A 139 -35.14 -92.68 -20.93
#